data_AF-A0A1I0DKC1-F1
#
_entry.id   AF-A0A1I0DKC1-F1
#
_cell.length_a   1.000
_cell.length_b   1.000
_cell.length_c   1.000
_cell.angle_alpha   90.00
_cell.angle_beta   90.00
_cell.angle_gamma   90.00
#
_symmetry.space_group_name_H-M   'P 1'
#
loop_
_entity.id
_entity.type
_entity.pdbx_description
1 polymer ?
#
loop_
_entity_poly.entity_id
_entity_poly.type
_entity_poly.pdbx_seq_one_letter_code
_entity_poly.pdbx_strand_id
1 'polypeptide(L)'
;MVEKEIVEEIKKYDANFSKIEFKRWCGEVLKILQEAWSKKDLETLKYYEVERLYLLHEEQLKAMQKNKIINVTKDMEINEIKIIDYNRMPDCEIFKVIISVSLIDYYQKENSMMILSGSLNQRVNADYKLEIVRDKDFLTDWLVDKSTMVCPNCGAVINLLQQKKCAYCDSVFITMDTSYKIMSLEI
;
A
#
# COMPACT_ATOMS: atom_id res chain seq x y z
N MET A 1 4.07 5.84 22.18
CA MET A 1 5.43 5.27 22.13
C MET A 1 6.25 6.09 21.14
N VAL A 2 7.55 6.23 21.36
CA VAL A 2 8.43 6.84 20.34
C VAL A 2 8.69 5.79 19.25
N GLU A 3 8.80 6.18 17.98
CA GLU A 3 8.94 5.23 16.84
C GLU A 3 10.04 4.18 17.06
N LYS A 4 11.14 4.54 17.74
CA LYS A 4 12.20 3.61 18.09
C LYS A 4 11.69 2.43 18.94
N GLU A 5 10.89 2.70 19.97
CA GLU A 5 10.33 1.69 20.87
C GLU A 5 9.35 0.78 20.13
N ILE A 6 8.59 1.34 19.19
CA ILE A 6 7.66 0.58 18.33
C ILE A 6 8.44 -0.44 17.49
N VAL A 7 9.55 -0.01 16.89
CA VAL A 7 10.39 -0.88 16.06
C VAL A 7 11.08 -1.95 16.89
N GLU A 8 11.50 -1.62 18.11
CA GLU A 8 12.05 -2.60 19.06
C GLU A 8 10.99 -3.64 19.47
N GLU A 9 9.73 -3.24 19.65
CA GLU A 9 8.63 -4.16 19.94
C GLU A 9 8.36 -5.12 18.78
N ILE A 10 8.30 -4.63 17.54
CA ILE A 10 8.14 -5.47 16.34
C ILE A 10 9.26 -6.51 16.27
N LYS A 11 10.50 -6.08 16.53
CA LYS A 11 11.68 -6.95 16.45
C LYS A 11 11.76 -8.05 17.51
N LYS A 12 10.95 -7.98 18.58
CA LYS A 12 10.83 -9.11 19.52
C LYS A 12 10.22 -10.34 18.86
N TYR A 13 9.39 -10.15 17.84
CA TYR A 13 8.70 -11.22 17.13
C TYR A 13 9.22 -11.44 15.71
N ASP A 14 9.76 -10.38 15.07
CA ASP A 14 10.33 -10.42 13.72
C ASP A 14 11.70 -9.73 13.72
N ALA A 15 12.73 -10.47 14.15
CA ALA A 15 14.08 -9.92 14.39
C ALA A 15 14.68 -9.23 13.16
N ASN A 16 14.33 -9.69 11.97
CA ASN A 16 14.82 -9.20 10.69
C ASN A 16 13.93 -8.12 10.06
N PHE A 17 12.91 -7.63 10.78
CA PHE A 17 12.09 -6.50 10.34
C PHE A 17 12.95 -5.28 9.98
N SER A 18 12.80 -4.82 8.74
CA SER A 18 13.47 -3.61 8.24
C SER A 18 12.51 -2.43 8.20
N LYS A 19 12.69 -1.49 9.13
CA LYS A 19 11.94 -0.22 9.15
C LYS A 19 12.07 0.55 7.83
N ILE A 20 13.25 0.51 7.21
CA ILE A 20 13.54 1.25 5.97
C ILE A 20 12.71 0.66 4.83
N GLU A 21 12.75 -0.66 4.66
CA GLU A 21 11.99 -1.36 3.61
C GLU A 21 10.48 -1.24 3.84
N PHE A 22 10.03 -1.34 5.09
CA PHE A 22 8.62 -1.18 5.43
C PHE A 22 8.10 0.22 5.07
N LYS A 23 8.83 1.28 5.43
CA LYS A 23 8.45 2.65 5.06
C LYS A 23 8.49 2.87 3.56
N ARG A 24 9.52 2.34 2.87
CA ARG A 24 9.62 2.42 1.41
C ARG A 24 8.38 1.82 0.75
N TRP A 25 7.98 0.62 1.16
CA TRP A 25 6.77 -0.04 0.69
C TRP A 25 5.51 0.77 0.96
N CYS A 26 5.35 1.34 2.17
CA CYS A 26 4.20 2.19 2.50
C CYS A 26 4.06 3.37 1.51
N GLY A 27 5.17 4.04 1.21
CA GLY A 27 5.18 5.16 0.25
C GLY A 27 4.91 4.71 -1.19
N GLU A 28 5.46 3.57 -1.61
CA GLU A 28 5.20 2.98 -2.93
C GLU A 28 3.71 2.61 -3.09
N VAL A 29 3.14 1.91 -2.10
CA VAL A 29 1.73 1.49 -2.13
C VAL A 29 0.76 2.66 -2.09
N LEU A 30 1.04 3.71 -1.30
CA LEU A 30 0.19 4.91 -1.31
C LEU A 30 0.12 5.51 -2.73
N LYS A 31 1.25 5.66 -3.42
CA LYS A 31 1.28 6.18 -4.80
C LYS A 31 0.48 5.28 -5.75
N ILE A 32 0.66 3.96 -5.65
CA ILE A 32 -0.07 2.98 -6.46
C ILE A 32 -1.58 3.09 -6.24
N LEU A 33 -2.03 3.18 -4.98
CA LEU A 33 -3.45 3.28 -4.64
C LEU A 33 -4.07 4.59 -5.14
N GLN A 34 -3.38 5.72 -5.02
CA GLN A 34 -3.87 7.01 -5.50
C GLN A 34 -3.96 7.06 -7.04
N GLU A 35 -2.99 6.44 -7.73
CA GLU A 35 -3.05 6.26 -9.18
C GLU A 35 -4.19 5.32 -9.60
N ALA A 36 -4.34 4.19 -8.93
CA ALA A 36 -5.42 3.22 -9.16
C ALA A 36 -6.80 3.86 -8.95
N TRP A 37 -6.96 4.62 -7.88
CA TRP A 37 -8.15 5.42 -7.61
C TRP A 37 -8.47 6.38 -8.75
N SER A 38 -7.47 7.16 -9.18
CA SER A 38 -7.63 8.12 -10.29
C SER A 38 -8.02 7.45 -11.62
N LYS A 39 -7.55 6.22 -11.84
CA LYS A 39 -7.85 5.41 -13.03
C LYS A 39 -9.06 4.49 -12.88
N LYS A 40 -9.67 4.43 -11.69
CA LYS A 40 -10.74 3.48 -11.33
C LYS A 40 -10.31 2.00 -11.50
N ASP A 41 -9.04 1.70 -11.24
CA ASP A 41 -8.47 0.36 -11.32
C ASP A 41 -8.82 -0.46 -10.07
N LEU A 42 -9.98 -1.13 -10.13
CA LEU A 42 -10.49 -1.96 -9.03
C LEU A 42 -9.64 -3.21 -8.75
N GLU A 43 -8.92 -3.73 -9.74
CA GLU A 43 -8.08 -4.91 -9.54
C GLU A 43 -6.88 -4.59 -8.65
N THR A 44 -6.24 -3.44 -8.89
CA THR A 44 -5.14 -2.95 -8.07
C THR A 44 -5.59 -2.64 -6.65
N LEU A 45 -6.74 -1.97 -6.46
CA LEU A 45 -7.28 -1.70 -5.12
C LEU A 45 -7.55 -3.02 -4.36
N LYS A 46 -8.26 -3.96 -4.99
CA LYS A 46 -8.54 -5.29 -4.41
C LYS A 46 -7.27 -6.05 -4.05
N TYR A 47 -6.19 -5.86 -4.80
CA TYR A 47 -4.94 -6.54 -4.54
C TYR A 47 -4.23 -6.04 -3.27
N TYR A 48 -4.31 -4.74 -2.95
CA TYR A 48 -3.60 -4.18 -1.78
C TYR A 48 -4.48 -4.02 -0.53
N GLU A 49 -5.80 -3.94 -0.70
CA GLU A 49 -6.73 -3.63 0.39
C GLU A 49 -7.34 -4.91 0.99
N VAL A 50 -7.72 -4.83 2.26
CA VAL A 50 -8.62 -5.83 2.84
C VAL A 50 -10.01 -5.69 2.20
N GLU A 51 -10.78 -6.78 2.17
CA GLU A 51 -12.08 -6.83 1.51
C GLU A 51 -13.01 -5.70 1.93
N ARG A 52 -13.06 -5.38 3.23
CA ARG A 52 -13.91 -4.30 3.75
C ARG A 52 -13.56 -2.93 3.16
N LEU A 53 -12.27 -2.59 3.10
CA LEU A 53 -11.82 -1.30 2.54
C LEU A 53 -12.07 -1.25 1.04
N TYR A 54 -11.76 -2.35 0.33
CA TYR A 54 -12.04 -2.49 -1.09
C TYR A 54 -13.50 -2.26 -1.44
N LEU A 55 -14.43 -2.90 -0.72
CA LEU A 55 -15.87 -2.72 -0.98
C LEU A 55 -16.32 -1.28 -0.76
N LEU A 56 -15.80 -0.60 0.27
CA LEU A 56 -16.07 0.83 0.50
C LEU A 56 -15.57 1.68 -0.67
N HIS A 57 -14.32 1.48 -1.10
CA HIS A 57 -13.73 2.21 -2.22
C HIS A 57 -14.43 1.91 -3.55
N GLU A 58 -14.85 0.66 -3.78
CA GLU A 58 -15.60 0.26 -4.95
C GLU A 58 -16.94 1.01 -5.05
N GLU A 59 -17.67 1.12 -3.94
CA GLU A 59 -18.93 1.89 -3.89
C GLU A 59 -18.70 3.38 -4.15
N GLN A 60 -17.66 3.97 -3.58
CA GLN A 60 -17.30 5.37 -3.81
C GLN A 60 -16.95 5.64 -5.28
N LEU A 61 -16.15 4.77 -5.90
CA LEU A 61 -15.80 4.89 -7.32
C LEU A 61 -17.01 4.68 -8.23
N LYS A 62 -17.93 3.75 -7.90
CA LYS A 62 -19.21 3.57 -8.61
C LYS A 62 -20.07 4.84 -8.53
N ALA A 63 -20.14 5.49 -7.37
CA ALA A 63 -20.86 6.74 -7.21
C ALA A 63 -20.23 7.88 -8.04
N MET A 64 -18.90 7.99 -8.05
CA MET A 64 -18.17 8.96 -8.88
C MET A 64 -18.41 8.73 -10.37
N GLN A 65 -18.39 7.47 -10.82
CA GLN A 65 -18.69 7.10 -12.20
C GLN A 65 -20.13 7.48 -12.59
N LYS A 66 -21.12 7.18 -11.75
CA LYS A 66 -22.52 7.59 -11.97
C LYS A 66 -22.65 9.11 -12.13
N ASN A 67 -21.88 9.87 -11.36
CA ASN A 67 -21.88 11.33 -11.40
C ASN A 67 -20.94 11.92 -12.47
N LYS A 68 -20.21 11.08 -13.23
CA LYS A 68 -19.18 11.49 -14.20
C LYS A 68 -18.15 12.43 -13.57
N ILE A 69 -17.70 12.08 -12.37
CA ILE A 69 -16.66 12.79 -11.61
C ILE A 69 -15.44 11.88 -11.58
N ILE A 70 -14.26 12.47 -11.70
CA ILE A 70 -13.00 11.79 -11.41
C ILE A 70 -12.22 12.61 -10.38
N ASN A 71 -11.55 11.91 -9.48
CA ASN A 71 -10.53 12.48 -8.61
C ASN A 71 -9.18 12.19 -9.28
N VAL A 72 -8.28 13.15 -9.28
CA VAL A 72 -6.98 13.02 -9.92
C VAL A 72 -5.92 13.51 -8.97
N THR A 73 -5.00 12.61 -8.62
CA THR A 73 -3.78 12.93 -7.89
C THR A 73 -2.59 12.93 -8.84
N LYS A 74 -1.75 13.96 -8.78
CA LYS A 74 -0.52 14.09 -9.59
C LYS A 74 0.64 14.60 -8.76
N ASP A 75 1.85 14.36 -9.28
CA ASP A 75 3.11 14.87 -8.74
C ASP A 75 3.28 14.64 -7.23
N MET A 76 2.83 13.46 -6.76
CA MET A 76 2.91 13.08 -5.36
C MET A 76 4.37 12.88 -4.94
N GLU A 77 4.77 13.68 -3.96
CA GLU A 77 6.04 13.59 -3.27
C GLU A 77 5.82 13.14 -1.83
N ILE A 78 6.58 12.14 -1.39
CA ILE A 78 6.55 11.66 -0.01
C ILE A 78 7.53 12.51 0.79
N ASN A 79 7.03 13.27 1.76
CA ASN A 79 7.84 14.14 2.60
C ASN A 79 8.36 13.38 3.82
N GLU A 80 7.48 12.62 4.47
CA GLU A 80 7.81 11.87 5.68
C GLU A 80 6.91 10.65 5.84
N ILE A 81 7.45 9.59 6.44
CA ILE A 81 6.69 8.41 6.85
C ILE A 81 7.02 8.13 8.31
N LYS A 82 6.01 8.02 9.17
CA LYS A 82 6.14 7.72 10.61
C LYS A 82 5.30 6.50 10.97
N ILE A 83 5.92 5.53 11.64
CA ILE A 83 5.16 4.47 12.33
C ILE A 83 4.76 5.04 13.69
N ILE A 84 3.46 5.23 13.89
CA ILE A 84 2.91 5.91 15.07
C ILE A 84 2.37 4.94 16.11
N ASP A 85 2.01 3.72 15.70
CA ASP A 85 1.51 2.68 16.59
C ASP A 85 1.72 1.28 15.99
N TYR A 86 1.72 0.27 16.86
CA TYR A 86 1.80 -1.14 16.49
C TYR A 86 1.09 -1.98 17.54
N ASN A 87 0.21 -2.86 17.08
CA ASN A 87 -0.55 -3.77 17.93
C ASN A 87 -0.45 -5.20 17.39
N ARG A 88 -0.03 -6.13 18.24
CA ARG A 88 -0.04 -7.58 17.95
C ARG A 88 -1.29 -8.21 18.56
N MET A 89 -2.16 -8.72 17.70
CA MET A 89 -3.43 -9.37 18.04
C MET A 89 -3.26 -10.91 18.08
N PRO A 90 -4.31 -11.69 18.43
CA PRO A 90 -4.23 -13.15 18.42
C PRO A 90 -3.82 -13.75 17.07
N ASP A 91 -4.29 -13.19 15.96
CA ASP A 91 -4.13 -13.76 14.60
C ASP A 91 -3.40 -12.82 13.61
N CYS A 92 -3.19 -11.55 13.98
CA CYS A 92 -2.57 -10.58 13.08
C CYS A 92 -1.73 -9.54 13.81
N GLU A 93 -1.01 -8.74 13.04
CA GLU A 93 -0.36 -7.51 13.50
C GLU A 93 -0.90 -6.31 12.74
N ILE A 94 -1.11 -5.21 13.45
CA ILE A 94 -1.63 -3.96 12.90
C ILE A 94 -0.58 -2.87 13.12
N PHE A 95 -0.16 -2.23 12.04
CA PHE A 95 0.73 -1.07 12.03
C PHE A 95 -0.09 0.17 11.71
N LYS A 96 0.12 1.25 12.47
CA LYS A 96 -0.44 2.56 12.13
C LYS A 96 0.67 3.47 11.64
N VAL A 97 0.47 4.04 10.47
CA VAL A 97 1.47 4.85 9.77
C VAL A 97 0.86 6.18 9.36
N ILE A 98 1.60 7.26 9.55
CA ILE A 98 1.31 8.56 8.93
C ILE A 98 2.28 8.77 7.78
N ILE A 99 1.74 9.07 6.59
CA ILE A 99 2.49 9.41 5.39
C ILE A 99 2.17 10.85 5.02
N SER A 100 3.10 11.76 5.28
CA SER A 100 2.99 13.16 4.92
C SER A 100 3.45 13.34 3.48
N VAL A 101 2.62 13.96 2.66
CA VAL A 101 2.87 14.14 1.22
C VAL A 101 2.61 15.56 0.77
N SER A 102 3.22 15.92 -0.36
CA SER A 102 2.84 17.06 -1.18
C SER A 102 2.38 16.56 -2.55
N LEU A 103 1.17 16.91 -2.97
CA LEU A 103 0.59 16.43 -4.22
C LEU A 103 -0.34 17.48 -4.84
N ILE A 104 -0.61 17.35 -6.13
CA ILE A 104 -1.74 18.01 -6.78
C ILE A 104 -2.94 17.08 -6.63
N ASP A 105 -4.03 17.56 -6.02
CA ASP A 105 -5.28 16.84 -5.86
C ASP A 105 -6.46 17.71 -6.31
N TYR A 106 -7.27 17.18 -7.22
CA TYR A 106 -8.43 17.89 -7.74
C TYR A 106 -9.51 16.94 -8.24
N TYR A 107 -10.75 17.44 -8.26
CA TYR A 107 -11.90 16.78 -8.85
C TYR A 107 -12.26 17.47 -10.14
N GLN A 108 -12.51 16.70 -11.20
CA GLN A 108 -12.98 17.23 -12.48
C GLN A 108 -14.15 16.44 -13.03
N LYS A 109 -14.90 17.07 -13.93
CA LYS A 109 -15.92 16.38 -14.72
C LYS A 109 -15.23 15.47 -15.74
N GLU A 110 -15.66 14.23 -15.83
CA GLU A 110 -15.12 13.24 -16.76
C GLU A 110 -15.27 13.74 -18.22
N ASN A 111 -14.23 13.54 -19.03
CA ASN A 111 -14.15 14.00 -20.43
C ASN A 111 -14.35 15.52 -20.62
N SER A 112 -14.03 16.32 -19.60
CA SER A 112 -14.12 17.79 -19.64
C SER A 112 -12.92 18.42 -18.94
N MET A 113 -12.63 19.67 -19.26
CA MET A 113 -11.65 20.50 -18.54
C MET A 113 -12.27 21.21 -17.33
N MET A 114 -13.54 20.94 -17.02
CA MET A 114 -14.23 21.55 -15.89
C MET A 114 -13.73 20.99 -14.56
N ILE A 115 -13.00 21.80 -13.82
CA ILE A 115 -12.59 21.52 -12.43
C ILE A 115 -13.76 21.81 -11.50
N LEU A 116 -14.07 20.85 -10.64
CA LEU A 116 -15.15 20.92 -9.65
C LEU A 116 -14.61 21.38 -8.29
N SER A 117 -13.39 20.96 -7.93
CA SER A 117 -12.69 21.33 -6.70
C SER A 117 -11.19 21.08 -6.85
N GLY A 118 -10.37 21.78 -6.06
CA GLY A 118 -8.92 21.69 -6.11
C GLY A 118 -8.30 22.56 -7.19
N SER A 119 -7.02 22.32 -7.48
CA SER A 119 -6.23 23.10 -8.44
C SER A 119 -5.35 22.20 -9.27
N LEU A 120 -5.25 22.48 -10.56
CA LEU A 120 -4.39 21.74 -11.49
C LEU A 120 -2.89 22.01 -11.29
N ASN A 121 -2.55 23.16 -10.72
CA ASN A 121 -1.18 23.71 -10.72
C ASN A 121 -0.66 24.06 -9.32
N GLN A 122 -1.43 23.76 -8.28
CA GLN A 122 -1.05 24.04 -6.90
C GLN A 122 -0.95 22.73 -6.14
N ARG A 123 0.21 22.49 -5.54
CA ARG A 123 0.40 21.40 -4.59
C ARG A 123 -0.28 21.75 -3.27
N VAL A 124 -0.89 20.74 -2.67
CA VAL A 124 -1.40 20.74 -1.30
C VAL A 124 -0.58 19.76 -0.47
N ASN A 125 -0.50 20.02 0.83
CA ASN A 125 0.08 19.08 1.79
C ASN A 125 -1.04 18.27 2.43
N ALA A 126 -0.82 16.97 2.58
CA ALA A 126 -1.79 16.07 3.20
C ALA A 126 -1.07 15.02 4.07
N ASP A 127 -1.75 14.58 5.13
CA ASP A 127 -1.26 13.52 6.02
C ASP A 127 -2.16 12.29 5.90
N TYR A 128 -1.71 11.29 5.16
CA TYR A 128 -2.45 10.04 5.04
C TYR A 128 -2.20 9.16 6.27
N LYS A 129 -3.27 8.71 6.92
CA LYS A 129 -3.24 7.76 8.03
C LYS A 129 -3.63 6.39 7.51
N LEU A 130 -2.68 5.46 7.57
CA LEU A 130 -2.88 4.09 7.14
C LEU A 130 -2.87 3.16 8.35
N GLU A 131 -3.84 2.25 8.39
CA GLU A 131 -3.73 1.03 9.19
C GLU A 131 -3.40 -0.12 8.25
N ILE A 132 -2.29 -0.81 8.51
CA ILE A 132 -1.76 -1.90 7.69
C ILE A 132 -1.80 -3.16 8.52
N VAL A 133 -2.26 -4.26 7.94
CA VAL A 133 -2.34 -5.57 8.60
C VAL A 133 -1.42 -6.57 7.91
N ARG A 134 -0.79 -7.44 8.70
CA ARG A 134 -0.14 -8.67 8.21
C ARG A 134 -0.46 -9.85 9.13
N ASP A 135 -0.27 -11.06 8.62
CA ASP A 135 -0.42 -12.28 9.41
C ASP A 135 0.57 -12.30 10.60
N LYS A 136 0.14 -12.79 11.76
CA LYS A 136 0.96 -12.78 12.98
C LYS A 136 2.19 -13.68 12.91
N ASP A 137 2.08 -14.76 12.16
CA ASP A 137 3.14 -15.77 12.03
C ASP A 137 4.11 -15.41 10.90
N PHE A 138 3.80 -14.39 10.09
CA PHE A 138 4.70 -13.88 9.07
C PHE A 138 6.02 -13.35 9.65
N LEU A 139 7.14 -13.78 9.04
CA LEU A 139 8.48 -13.30 9.34
C LEU A 139 9.12 -12.66 8.11
N THR A 140 9.89 -11.58 8.31
CA THR A 140 10.57 -10.86 7.22
C THR A 140 11.55 -11.76 6.46
N ASP A 141 12.12 -12.78 7.12
CA ASP A 141 13.02 -13.77 6.50
C ASP A 141 12.40 -14.59 5.38
N TRP A 142 11.06 -14.66 5.32
CA TRP A 142 10.36 -15.37 4.27
C TRP A 142 10.21 -14.54 3.01
N LEU A 143 10.49 -13.24 3.08
CA LEU A 143 10.41 -12.36 1.92
C LEU A 143 11.42 -12.75 0.86
N VAL A 144 10.92 -13.03 -0.34
CA VAL A 144 11.74 -13.09 -1.54
C VAL A 144 11.94 -11.67 -2.03
N ASP A 145 13.21 -11.24 -2.16
CA ASP A 145 13.53 -9.93 -2.74
C ASP A 145 13.14 -9.91 -4.23
N LYS A 146 12.59 -8.79 -4.71
CA LYS A 146 12.29 -8.53 -6.13
C LYS A 146 13.52 -8.70 -7.04
N SER A 147 14.74 -8.54 -6.49
CA SER A 147 16.00 -8.78 -7.23
C SER A 147 16.32 -10.28 -7.44
N THR A 148 15.64 -11.16 -6.71
CA THR A 148 15.88 -12.61 -6.74
C THR A 148 15.44 -13.18 -8.08
N MET A 149 16.41 -13.70 -8.84
CA MET A 149 16.16 -14.38 -10.12
C MET A 149 16.03 -15.91 -9.97
N VAL A 150 16.13 -16.46 -8.77
CA VAL A 150 16.14 -17.92 -8.54
C VAL A 150 15.18 -18.30 -7.40
N CYS A 151 14.33 -19.30 -7.63
CA CYS A 151 13.40 -19.82 -6.63
C CYS A 151 14.17 -20.40 -5.42
N PRO A 152 13.90 -19.93 -4.20
CA PRO A 152 14.60 -20.44 -3.00
C PRO A 152 14.23 -21.89 -2.67
N ASN A 153 13.09 -22.39 -3.16
CA ASN A 153 12.64 -23.75 -2.87
C ASN A 153 13.22 -24.81 -3.84
N CYS A 154 13.36 -24.49 -5.14
CA CYS A 154 13.76 -25.49 -6.14
C CYS A 154 14.90 -25.06 -7.08
N GLY A 155 15.43 -23.84 -6.94
CA GLY A 155 16.53 -23.35 -7.79
C GLY A 155 16.15 -22.97 -9.22
N ALA A 156 14.86 -22.97 -9.57
CA ALA A 156 14.42 -22.56 -10.90
C ALA A 156 14.61 -21.05 -11.13
N VAL A 157 14.90 -20.62 -12.35
CA VAL A 157 14.92 -19.19 -12.68
C VAL A 157 13.50 -18.64 -12.61
N ILE A 158 13.33 -17.53 -11.89
CA ILE A 158 12.02 -16.89 -11.65
C ILE A 158 12.07 -15.45 -12.13
N ASN A 159 10.91 -14.94 -12.55
CA ASN A 159 10.70 -13.52 -12.80
C ASN A 159 9.57 -13.01 -11.90
N LEU A 160 9.93 -12.47 -10.75
CA LEU A 160 8.98 -11.97 -9.73
C LEU A 160 8.11 -10.81 -10.23
N LEU A 161 8.51 -10.11 -11.30
CA LEU A 161 7.67 -9.08 -11.92
C LEU A 161 6.43 -9.68 -12.61
N GLN A 162 6.47 -10.96 -12.99
CA GLN A 162 5.44 -11.62 -13.79
C GLN A 162 4.81 -12.83 -13.09
N GLN A 163 5.47 -13.37 -12.05
CA GLN A 163 5.10 -14.64 -11.42
C GLN A 163 4.86 -14.45 -9.93
N LYS A 164 3.68 -14.86 -9.45
CA LYS A 164 3.33 -14.90 -8.02
C LYS A 164 3.63 -16.26 -7.36
N LYS A 165 3.94 -17.27 -8.18
CA LYS A 165 4.35 -18.61 -7.76
C LYS A 165 5.40 -19.16 -8.72
N CYS A 166 6.24 -20.06 -8.24
CA CYS A 166 7.20 -20.76 -9.08
C CYS A 166 6.46 -21.68 -10.07
N ALA A 167 6.74 -21.56 -11.36
CA ALA A 167 6.13 -22.40 -12.39
C ALA A 167 6.56 -23.89 -12.32
N TYR A 168 7.62 -24.19 -11.56
CA TYR A 168 8.20 -25.54 -11.48
C TYR A 168 7.80 -26.30 -10.22
N CYS A 169 7.80 -25.65 -9.07
CA CYS A 169 7.48 -26.29 -7.78
C CYS A 169 6.20 -25.72 -7.12
N ASP A 170 5.47 -24.87 -7.83
CA ASP A 170 4.23 -24.22 -7.38
C ASP A 170 4.33 -23.41 -6.07
N SER A 171 5.54 -23.20 -5.55
CA SER A 171 5.76 -22.41 -4.33
C SER A 171 5.35 -20.96 -4.56
N VAL A 172 4.44 -20.46 -3.73
CA VAL A 172 3.98 -19.07 -3.76
C VAL A 172 5.10 -18.19 -3.23
N PHE A 173 5.40 -17.10 -3.94
CA PHE A 173 6.40 -16.15 -3.47
C PHE A 173 5.78 -15.25 -2.40
N ILE A 174 6.41 -15.27 -1.24
CA ILE A 174 6.06 -14.39 -0.13
C ILE A 174 6.81 -13.07 -0.39
N THR A 175 6.06 -12.00 -0.65
CA THR A 175 6.58 -10.65 -0.89
C THR A 175 5.85 -9.69 0.03
N MET A 176 6.31 -8.45 0.12
CA MET A 176 5.59 -7.43 0.88
C MET A 176 4.16 -7.23 0.37
N ASP A 177 3.99 -7.18 -0.96
CA ASP A 177 2.68 -6.95 -1.59
C ASP A 177 1.68 -8.08 -1.32
N THR A 178 2.17 -9.31 -1.11
CA THR A 178 1.32 -10.46 -0.76
C THR A 178 1.09 -10.61 0.74
N SER A 179 2.00 -10.09 1.58
CA SER A 179 1.97 -10.29 3.03
C SER A 179 1.28 -9.16 3.80
N TYR A 180 1.41 -7.91 3.34
CA TYR A 180 0.80 -6.74 3.96
C TYR A 180 -0.45 -6.31 3.19
N LYS A 181 -1.50 -5.90 3.91
CA LYS A 181 -2.73 -5.32 3.34
C LYS A 181 -3.10 -4.02 4.02
N ILE A 182 -3.69 -3.10 3.26
CA ILE A 182 -4.23 -1.86 3.79
C ILE A 182 -5.61 -2.15 4.39
N MET A 183 -5.73 -1.96 5.69
CA MET A 183 -6.95 -2.17 6.46
C MET A 183 -7.82 -0.90 6.53
N SER A 184 -7.17 0.26 6.64
CA SER A 184 -7.81 1.58 6.60
C SER A 184 -6.88 2.58 5.92
N LEU A 185 -7.47 3.54 5.21
CA LEU A 185 -6.77 4.67 4.59
C LEU A 185 -7.63 5.92 4.75
N GLU A 186 -7.11 6.90 5.49
CA GLU A 186 -7.78 8.18 5.78
C GLU A 186 -6.85 9.33 5.42
N ILE A 187 -7.43 10.47 5.04
CA ILE A 187 -6.73 11.74 4.74
C ILE A 187 -7.22 12.85 5.67
#